data_AF-A0A8X7WX14-F1
#
_entry.id   AF-A0A8X7WX14-F1
#
_cell.length_a   1.000
_cell.length_b   1.000
_cell.length_c   1.000
_cell.angle_alpha   90.00
_cell.angle_beta   90.00
_cell.angle_gamma   90.00
#
_symmetry.space_group_name_H-M   'P 1'
#
loop_
_entity.id
_entity.type
_entity.pdbx_description
1 polymer ?
#
loop_
_entity_poly.entity_id
_entity_poly.type
_entity_poly.pdbx_seq_one_letter_code
_entity_poly.pdbx_strand_id
1 'polypeptide(L)'
;MPHPQTWHILYVDMHTCQENEINADSDGIKYEIRMLNPDSAGNPMDHFSAEESGLHDFYFLLILAYFVAACIYAQPLWQTIKKGGPMHTVLKVLSSVLFLQATAALLNYIHMSRYSKDGIGVPLLGSFAECLAFILIVSLQIRYVSASIHFLSTSVDSTLLRSTELAIVQTYQEMLDGGRASLSLELITRKSQSKPLQWDSTPASTGIAVAAVITQCILLLWEQFEDTDHHSYHAHQSMAGLFLIGLRVCLAMLLASSLYQIITVERSALKRDFYLSFAKGCFLWFLCHPVIVIVSVIFNEYQREKIITIGVILCQSISVVVLYRLFLSRSLYWEVSSLSSVTLPLTMSSGQKSRYYS
;
A
#
# COMPACT_ATOMS: atom_id res chain seq x y z
N MET A 1 -17.21 -35.39 13.73
CA MET A 1 -17.42 -34.58 12.51
C MET A 1 -18.32 -35.39 11.60
N PRO A 2 -19.46 -34.85 11.13
CA PRO A 2 -20.25 -35.55 10.11
C PRO A 2 -19.45 -35.56 8.80
N HIS A 3 -19.38 -36.73 8.15
CA HIS A 3 -18.72 -36.92 6.86
C HIS A 3 -19.53 -36.26 5.74
N PRO A 4 -18.89 -35.78 4.65
CA PRO A 4 -19.61 -35.27 3.48
C PRO A 4 -20.54 -36.35 2.92
N GLN A 5 -21.81 -36.02 2.75
CA GLN A 5 -22.82 -36.92 2.17
C GLN A 5 -23.04 -36.56 0.70
N THR A 6 -22.85 -37.52 -0.19
CA THR A 6 -23.12 -37.35 -1.62
C THR A 6 -24.58 -37.62 -1.91
N TRP A 7 -25.28 -36.64 -2.46
CA TRP A 7 -26.68 -36.76 -2.86
C TRP A 7 -26.76 -37.15 -4.34
N HIS A 8 -27.51 -38.20 -4.64
CA HIS A 8 -27.77 -38.63 -6.02
C HIS A 8 -29.21 -38.24 -6.37
N ILE A 9 -29.37 -37.45 -7.44
CA ILE A 9 -30.69 -37.08 -7.95
C ILE A 9 -30.94 -37.90 -9.21
N LEU A 10 -31.96 -38.77 -9.16
CA LEU A 10 -32.36 -39.62 -10.28
C LEU A 10 -33.70 -39.13 -10.82
N TYR A 11 -33.73 -38.70 -12.07
CA TYR A 11 -34.96 -38.41 -12.81
C TYR A 11 -35.35 -39.67 -13.59
N VAL A 12 -36.59 -40.14 -13.39
CA VAL A 12 -37.14 -41.31 -14.07
C VAL A 12 -38.43 -40.90 -14.76
N ASP A 13 -38.48 -41.04 -16.09
CA ASP A 13 -39.69 -40.85 -16.89
C ASP A 13 -40.19 -42.18 -17.48
N MET A 14 -41.51 -42.30 -17.67
CA MET A 14 -42.20 -43.50 -18.16
C MET A 14 -41.71 -43.91 -19.58
N HIS A 15 -41.18 -42.95 -20.35
CA HIS A 15 -40.69 -43.16 -21.70
C HIS A 15 -39.20 -43.57 -21.77
N THR A 16 -38.43 -43.35 -20.70
CA THR A 16 -36.98 -43.70 -20.63
C THR A 16 -36.69 -45.11 -20.12
N CYS A 17 -37.71 -45.88 -19.71
CA CYS A 17 -37.56 -47.23 -19.15
C CYS A 17 -37.58 -48.36 -20.20
N GLN A 18 -37.58 -48.05 -21.49
CA GLN A 18 -37.54 -49.06 -22.56
C GLN A 18 -36.11 -49.22 -23.10
N GLU A 19 -35.58 -50.44 -23.07
CA GLU A 19 -34.26 -50.83 -23.60
C GLU A 19 -34.11 -50.61 -25.13
N ASN A 20 -35.20 -50.29 -25.83
CA ASN A 20 -35.20 -50.15 -27.28
C ASN A 20 -34.97 -48.70 -27.68
N GLU A 21 -33.81 -48.49 -28.32
CA GLU A 21 -33.39 -47.31 -29.10
C GLU A 21 -33.88 -45.96 -28.57
N ILE A 22 -33.01 -45.33 -27.77
CA ILE A 22 -33.09 -43.90 -27.47
C ILE A 22 -33.09 -43.16 -28.81
N ASN A 23 -34.27 -42.75 -29.28
CA ASN A 23 -34.37 -41.80 -30.37
C ASN A 23 -33.66 -40.52 -29.90
N ALA A 24 -32.49 -40.25 -30.51
CA ALA A 24 -31.64 -39.09 -30.22
C ALA A 24 -32.30 -37.74 -30.57
N ASP A 25 -33.57 -37.75 -30.97
CA ASP A 25 -34.38 -36.59 -31.38
C ASP A 25 -35.46 -36.23 -30.34
N SER A 26 -35.39 -36.80 -29.13
CA SER A 26 -36.22 -36.33 -28.01
C SER A 26 -35.68 -34.98 -27.51
N ASP A 27 -36.47 -33.92 -27.73
CA ASP A 27 -36.19 -32.57 -27.25
C ASP A 27 -35.93 -32.65 -25.73
N GLY A 28 -34.65 -32.49 -25.35
CA GLY A 28 -34.20 -32.79 -24.00
C GLY A 28 -34.98 -31.99 -22.95
N ILE A 29 -35.43 -32.66 -21.89
CA ILE A 29 -36.15 -31.99 -20.81
C ILE A 29 -35.20 -31.01 -20.12
N LYS A 30 -35.45 -29.71 -20.27
CA LYS A 30 -34.74 -28.67 -19.51
C LYS A 30 -35.29 -28.64 -18.10
N TYR A 31 -34.48 -29.02 -17.13
CA TYR A 31 -34.81 -28.95 -15.71
C TYR A 31 -33.79 -28.06 -14.99
N GLU A 32 -34.24 -27.36 -13.93
CA GLU A 32 -33.40 -26.56 -13.05
C GLU A 32 -33.58 -27.07 -11.62
N ILE A 33 -32.49 -27.53 -10.99
CA ILE A 33 -32.50 -27.97 -9.59
C ILE A 33 -31.92 -26.86 -8.73
N ARG A 34 -32.72 -26.32 -7.81
CA ARG A 34 -32.26 -25.34 -6.82
C ARG A 34 -32.19 -26.00 -5.45
N MET A 35 -30.97 -26.12 -4.92
CA MET A 35 -30.74 -26.55 -3.54
C MET A 35 -30.53 -25.30 -2.69
N LEU A 36 -31.49 -25.00 -1.83
CA LEU A 36 -31.45 -23.80 -0.98
C LEU A 36 -31.04 -24.21 0.44
N ASN A 37 -29.88 -23.73 0.88
CA ASN A 37 -29.47 -23.83 2.28
C ASN A 37 -29.68 -22.45 2.93
N PRO A 38 -30.58 -22.30 3.90
CA PRO A 38 -30.76 -21.02 4.58
C PRO A 38 -29.45 -20.58 5.24
N ASP A 39 -29.11 -19.30 5.08
CA ASP A 39 -27.97 -18.68 5.74
C ASP A 39 -28.18 -18.59 7.27
N SER A 40 -27.19 -18.03 7.99
CA SER A 40 -27.30 -17.81 9.44
C SER A 40 -28.45 -16.88 9.87
N ALA A 41 -29.02 -16.10 8.94
CA ALA A 41 -30.17 -15.24 9.14
C ALA A 41 -31.50 -15.90 8.70
N GLY A 42 -31.46 -17.14 8.22
CA GLY A 42 -32.62 -17.88 7.74
C GLY A 42 -33.06 -17.53 6.32
N ASN A 43 -32.25 -16.77 5.56
CA ASN A 43 -32.52 -16.42 4.17
C ASN A 43 -32.00 -17.52 3.22
N PRO A 44 -32.89 -18.22 2.49
CA PRO A 44 -32.50 -19.29 1.57
C PRO A 44 -32.11 -18.78 0.18
N MET A 45 -32.29 -17.49 -0.12
CA MET A 45 -32.13 -16.91 -1.45
C MET A 45 -30.79 -16.18 -1.63
N ASP A 46 -29.98 -16.09 -0.59
CA ASP A 46 -28.66 -15.50 -0.68
C ASP A 46 -27.66 -16.54 -1.16
N HIS A 47 -26.93 -16.21 -2.22
CA HIS A 47 -25.96 -17.11 -2.84
C HIS A 47 -24.57 -17.07 -2.17
N PHE A 48 -24.36 -16.20 -1.16
CA PHE A 48 -23.07 -16.12 -0.47
C PHE A 48 -22.74 -17.39 0.32
N SER A 49 -21.50 -17.84 0.18
CA SER A 49 -20.94 -18.89 1.04
C SER A 49 -20.74 -18.36 2.48
N ALA A 50 -20.52 -19.27 3.44
CA ALA A 50 -20.21 -18.88 4.83
C ALA A 50 -18.93 -18.03 4.94
N GLU A 51 -18.04 -18.16 3.96
CA GLU A 51 -16.75 -17.47 3.87
C GLU A 51 -16.96 -16.04 3.37
N GLU A 52 -17.84 -15.85 2.37
CA GLU A 52 -18.13 -14.56 1.73
C GLU A 52 -19.20 -13.74 2.47
N SER A 53 -20.01 -14.37 3.32
CA SER A 53 -21.07 -13.71 4.08
C SER A 53 -20.54 -12.56 4.95
N GLY A 54 -21.14 -11.37 4.79
CA GLY A 54 -20.77 -10.11 5.44
C GLY A 54 -19.73 -9.27 4.68
N LEU A 55 -19.11 -9.81 3.62
CA LEU A 55 -18.15 -9.06 2.79
C LEU A 55 -18.85 -7.95 1.96
N HIS A 56 -20.10 -8.19 1.56
CA HIS A 56 -20.95 -7.19 0.90
C HIS A 56 -21.14 -5.93 1.75
N ASP A 57 -21.58 -6.09 3.01
CA ASP A 57 -21.78 -4.99 3.95
C ASP A 57 -20.48 -4.24 4.25
N PHE A 58 -19.38 -4.98 4.34
CA PHE A 58 -18.05 -4.38 4.50
C PHE A 58 -17.70 -3.44 3.35
N TYR A 59 -17.87 -3.88 2.09
CA TYR A 59 -17.57 -3.02 0.94
C TYR A 59 -18.51 -1.81 0.87
N PHE A 60 -19.78 -1.96 1.22
CA PHE A 60 -20.71 -0.83 1.32
C PHE A 60 -20.23 0.23 2.32
N LEU A 61 -19.88 -0.20 3.55
CA LEU A 61 -19.34 0.69 4.58
C LEU A 61 -18.02 1.34 4.16
N LEU A 62 -17.15 0.59 3.49
CA LEU A 62 -15.88 1.09 2.99
C LEU A 62 -16.06 2.19 1.94
N ILE A 63 -16.96 1.99 0.97
CA ILE A 63 -17.29 3.01 -0.04
C ILE A 63 -17.89 4.26 0.62
N LEU A 64 -18.78 4.08 1.59
CA LEU A 64 -19.35 5.19 2.36
C LEU A 64 -18.24 5.98 3.07
N ALA A 65 -17.30 5.29 3.71
CA ALA A 65 -16.15 5.93 4.36
C ALA A 65 -15.27 6.70 3.37
N TYR A 66 -15.01 6.15 2.19
CA TYR A 66 -14.28 6.87 1.13
C TYR A 66 -15.01 8.09 0.61
N PHE A 67 -16.33 7.99 0.44
CA PHE A 67 -17.16 9.12 0.03
C PHE A 67 -17.11 10.25 1.07
N VAL A 68 -17.31 9.94 2.35
CA VAL A 68 -17.21 10.92 3.44
C VAL A 68 -15.81 11.55 3.49
N ALA A 69 -14.75 10.74 3.37
CA ALA A 69 -13.39 11.25 3.32
C ALA A 69 -13.16 12.19 2.11
N ALA A 70 -13.66 11.82 0.93
CA ALA A 70 -13.58 12.65 -0.27
C ALA A 70 -14.27 14.00 -0.06
N CYS A 71 -15.46 14.03 0.54
CA CYS A 71 -16.16 15.27 0.86
C CYS A 71 -15.35 16.18 1.81
N ILE A 72 -14.72 15.61 2.83
CA ILE A 72 -13.93 16.37 3.82
C ILE A 72 -12.64 16.93 3.20
N TYR A 73 -11.94 16.16 2.35
CA TYR A 73 -10.62 16.55 1.84
C TYR A 73 -10.62 17.16 0.43
N ALA A 74 -11.73 17.12 -0.31
CA ALA A 74 -11.80 17.64 -1.68
C ALA A 74 -11.37 19.11 -1.79
N GLN A 75 -11.90 19.98 -0.93
CA GLN A 75 -11.59 21.40 -0.97
C GLN A 75 -10.13 21.69 -0.58
N PRO A 76 -9.59 21.22 0.57
CA PRO A 76 -8.18 21.42 0.92
C PRO A 76 -7.21 20.85 -0.13
N LEU A 77 -7.55 19.69 -0.71
CA LEU A 77 -6.73 19.05 -1.73
C LEU A 77 -6.65 19.90 -2.99
N TRP A 78 -7.81 20.34 -3.51
CA TRP A 78 -7.87 21.15 -4.72
C TRP A 78 -7.08 22.45 -4.59
N GLN A 79 -7.20 23.11 -3.44
CA GLN A 79 -6.45 24.33 -3.16
C GLN A 79 -4.93 24.06 -3.11
N THR A 80 -4.50 22.97 -2.49
CA THR A 80 -3.08 22.61 -2.37
C THR A 80 -2.48 22.22 -3.72
N ILE A 81 -3.23 21.47 -4.55
CA ILE A 81 -2.83 21.08 -5.91
C ILE A 81 -2.66 22.30 -6.82
N LYS A 82 -3.61 23.23 -6.78
CA LYS A 82 -3.60 24.43 -7.63
C LYS A 82 -2.48 25.41 -7.28
N LYS A 83 -2.13 25.52 -6.00
CA LYS A 83 -1.09 26.46 -5.52
C LYS A 83 0.34 26.04 -5.90
N GLY A 84 0.57 24.75 -6.13
CA GLY A 84 1.90 24.22 -6.45
C GLY A 84 2.84 24.21 -5.24
N GLY A 85 3.83 23.32 -5.27
CA GLY A 85 4.81 23.16 -4.21
C GLY A 85 5.60 21.86 -4.35
N PRO A 86 6.73 21.71 -3.63
CA PRO A 86 7.60 20.53 -3.75
C PRO A 86 6.91 19.22 -3.34
N MET A 87 5.82 19.28 -2.56
CA MET A 87 5.05 18.13 -2.08
C MET A 87 3.88 17.72 -2.99
N HIS A 88 3.65 18.44 -4.09
CA HIS A 88 2.50 18.23 -4.96
C HIS A 88 2.52 16.88 -5.68
N THR A 89 3.69 16.41 -6.09
CA THR A 89 3.84 15.09 -6.75
C THR A 89 3.37 13.96 -5.85
N VAL A 90 3.72 14.02 -4.56
CA VAL A 90 3.33 13.01 -3.56
C VAL A 90 1.83 13.05 -3.32
N LEU A 91 1.25 14.24 -3.17
CA LEU A 91 -0.20 14.41 -2.97
C LEU A 91 -1.00 13.93 -4.19
N LYS A 92 -0.52 14.17 -5.42
CA LYS A 92 -1.13 13.64 -6.65
C LYS A 92 -1.13 12.12 -6.67
N VAL A 93 0.00 11.50 -6.32
CA VAL A 93 0.13 10.04 -6.25
C VAL A 93 -0.83 9.48 -5.20
N LEU A 94 -0.83 10.01 -3.98
CA LEU A 94 -1.71 9.54 -2.90
C LEU A 94 -3.20 9.75 -3.24
N SER A 95 -3.54 10.82 -3.96
CA SER A 95 -4.92 11.06 -4.42
C SER A 95 -5.34 10.07 -5.51
N SER A 96 -4.45 9.79 -6.48
CA SER A 96 -4.67 8.76 -7.50
C SER A 96 -4.88 7.39 -6.85
N VAL A 97 -4.09 7.10 -5.81
CA VAL A 97 -4.17 5.86 -5.05
C VAL A 97 -5.53 5.67 -4.37
N LEU A 98 -5.97 6.68 -3.62
CA LEU A 98 -7.24 6.64 -2.92
C LEU A 98 -8.42 6.52 -3.89
N PHE A 99 -8.35 7.22 -5.03
CA PHE A 99 -9.38 7.14 -6.07
C PHE A 99 -9.46 5.74 -6.68
N LEU A 100 -8.33 5.13 -7.03
CA LEU A 100 -8.29 3.77 -7.57
C LEU A 100 -8.76 2.75 -6.53
N GLN A 101 -8.40 2.91 -5.25
CA GLN A 101 -8.84 2.03 -4.17
C GLN A 101 -10.36 2.10 -3.96
N ALA A 102 -10.94 3.31 -4.00
CA ALA A 102 -12.37 3.50 -3.94
C ALA A 102 -13.08 2.91 -5.17
N THR A 103 -12.48 3.03 -6.35
CA THR A 103 -13.00 2.43 -7.59
C THR A 103 -12.99 0.90 -7.51
N ALA A 104 -11.90 0.28 -7.08
CA ALA A 104 -11.82 -1.17 -6.89
C ALA A 104 -12.85 -1.67 -5.86
N ALA A 105 -13.02 -0.95 -4.74
CA ALA A 105 -14.05 -1.27 -3.75
C ALA A 105 -15.47 -1.18 -4.34
N LEU A 106 -15.75 -0.17 -5.18
CA LEU A 106 -17.04 -0.03 -5.86
C LEU A 106 -17.30 -1.18 -6.83
N LEU A 107 -16.30 -1.60 -7.61
CA LEU A 107 -16.44 -2.73 -8.52
C LEU A 107 -16.70 -4.05 -7.77
N ASN A 108 -15.98 -4.29 -6.67
CA ASN A 108 -16.22 -5.45 -5.81
C ASN A 108 -17.61 -5.42 -5.17
N TYR A 109 -18.08 -4.25 -4.73
CA TYR A 109 -19.45 -4.10 -4.25
C TYR A 109 -20.48 -4.44 -5.32
N ILE A 110 -20.30 -3.95 -6.56
CA ILE A 110 -21.23 -4.24 -7.67
C ILE A 110 -21.19 -5.74 -8.01
N HIS A 111 -20.01 -6.34 -8.07
CA HIS A 111 -19.85 -7.78 -8.31
C HIS A 111 -20.60 -8.59 -7.25
N MET A 112 -20.33 -8.34 -5.97
CA MET A 112 -20.97 -9.02 -4.84
C MET A 112 -22.49 -8.78 -4.79
N SER A 113 -22.95 -7.56 -5.11
CA SER A 113 -24.39 -7.23 -5.17
C SER A 113 -25.14 -8.02 -6.23
N ARG A 114 -24.46 -8.38 -7.33
CA ARG A 114 -25.03 -9.25 -8.38
C ARG A 114 -24.87 -10.72 -8.01
N TYR A 115 -23.75 -11.07 -7.39
CA TYR A 115 -23.48 -12.42 -6.92
C TYR A 115 -24.55 -12.90 -5.93
N SER A 116 -24.96 -12.05 -4.98
CA SER A 116 -26.05 -12.37 -4.02
C SER A 116 -27.37 -12.77 -4.68
N LYS A 117 -27.65 -12.29 -5.90
CA LYS A 117 -28.92 -12.54 -6.62
C LYS A 117 -28.86 -13.72 -7.59
N ASP A 118 -27.74 -13.83 -8.30
CA ASP A 118 -27.63 -14.72 -9.45
C ASP A 118 -26.61 -15.85 -9.22
N GLY A 119 -25.86 -15.82 -8.10
CA GLY A 119 -24.80 -16.79 -7.76
C GLY A 119 -23.57 -16.79 -8.66
N ILE A 120 -23.56 -15.96 -9.71
CA ILE A 120 -22.47 -15.85 -10.70
C ILE A 120 -21.78 -14.48 -10.62
N GLY A 121 -22.52 -13.45 -10.23
CA GLY A 121 -22.03 -12.07 -10.23
C GLY A 121 -21.68 -11.57 -11.63
N VAL A 122 -20.76 -10.60 -11.71
CA VAL A 122 -20.21 -10.12 -13.00
C VAL A 122 -18.72 -10.48 -13.03
N PRO A 123 -18.34 -11.63 -13.60
CA PRO A 123 -16.97 -12.16 -13.48
C PRO A 123 -15.94 -11.21 -14.07
N LEU A 124 -16.24 -10.62 -15.23
CA LEU A 124 -15.40 -9.62 -15.87
C LEU A 124 -15.13 -8.42 -14.94
N LEU A 125 -16.15 -7.95 -14.22
CA LEU A 125 -16.04 -6.81 -13.31
C LEU A 125 -15.19 -7.14 -12.07
N GLY A 126 -15.30 -8.37 -11.57
CA GLY A 126 -14.47 -8.90 -10.49
C GLY A 126 -13.00 -8.95 -10.90
N SER A 127 -12.69 -9.57 -12.05
CA SER A 127 -11.32 -9.63 -12.57
C SER A 127 -10.74 -8.24 -12.83
N PHE A 128 -11.55 -7.29 -13.33
CA PHE A 128 -11.10 -5.90 -13.49
C PHE A 128 -10.82 -5.21 -12.15
N ALA A 129 -11.65 -5.44 -11.12
CA ALA A 129 -11.46 -4.87 -9.79
C ALA A 129 -10.15 -5.36 -9.15
N GLU A 130 -9.89 -6.66 -9.23
CA GLU A 130 -8.65 -7.30 -8.76
C GLU A 130 -7.44 -6.76 -9.50
N CYS A 131 -7.50 -6.68 -10.84
CA CYS A 131 -6.43 -6.12 -11.66
C CYS A 131 -6.13 -4.66 -11.29
N LEU A 132 -7.16 -3.83 -11.08
CA LEU A 132 -6.99 -2.44 -10.67
C LEU A 132 -6.38 -2.32 -9.27
N ALA A 133 -6.86 -3.12 -8.31
CA ALA A 133 -6.30 -3.17 -6.97
C ALA A 133 -4.83 -3.61 -6.99
N PHE A 134 -4.50 -4.58 -7.83
CA PHE A 134 -3.15 -5.09 -7.99
C PHE A 134 -2.19 -4.04 -8.58
N ILE A 135 -2.57 -3.42 -9.71
CA ILE A 135 -1.77 -2.35 -10.34
C ILE A 135 -1.54 -1.21 -9.34
N LEU A 136 -2.57 -0.87 -8.55
CA LEU A 136 -2.46 0.13 -7.50
C LEU A 136 -1.45 -0.26 -6.43
N ILE A 137 -1.59 -1.44 -5.85
CA ILE A 137 -0.70 -1.96 -4.81
C ILE A 137 0.74 -1.96 -5.34
N VAL A 138 0.98 -2.52 -6.52
CA VAL A 138 2.28 -2.52 -7.21
C VAL A 138 2.85 -1.11 -7.34
N SER A 139 2.06 -0.14 -7.81
CA SER A 139 2.51 1.24 -8.01
C SER A 139 2.91 1.96 -6.71
N LEU A 140 2.19 1.69 -5.61
CA LEU A 140 2.53 2.18 -4.28
C LEU A 140 3.79 1.50 -3.74
N GLN A 141 3.84 0.17 -3.85
CA GLN A 141 4.97 -0.64 -3.37
C GLN A 141 6.27 -0.21 -4.04
N ILE A 142 6.28 -0.02 -5.36
CA ILE A 142 7.47 0.48 -6.09
C ILE A 142 7.93 1.81 -5.48
N ARG A 143 7.01 2.72 -5.18
CA ARG A 143 7.34 4.05 -4.62
C ARG A 143 7.88 3.96 -3.20
N TYR A 144 7.24 3.19 -2.30
CA TYR A 144 7.76 3.00 -0.95
C TYR A 144 9.12 2.33 -0.96
N VAL A 145 9.29 1.27 -1.76
CA VAL A 145 10.55 0.51 -1.84
C VAL A 145 11.64 1.35 -2.50
N SER A 146 11.36 2.08 -3.58
CA SER A 146 12.33 2.98 -4.20
C SER A 146 12.76 4.07 -3.23
N ALA A 147 11.84 4.63 -2.43
CA ALA A 147 12.19 5.55 -1.36
C ALA A 147 13.11 4.87 -0.33
N SER A 148 12.75 3.69 0.19
CA SER A 148 13.58 2.92 1.13
C SER A 148 15.00 2.67 0.63
N ILE A 149 15.13 2.24 -0.64
CA ILE A 149 16.42 1.90 -1.27
C ILE A 149 17.23 3.16 -1.54
N HIS A 150 16.61 4.22 -2.06
CA HIS A 150 17.28 5.50 -2.26
C HIS A 150 17.82 6.04 -0.94
N PHE A 151 17.04 5.95 0.14
CA PHE A 151 17.48 6.34 1.48
C PHE A 151 18.57 5.44 2.05
N LEU A 152 18.49 4.14 1.83
CA LEU A 152 19.56 3.21 2.21
C LEU A 152 20.86 3.55 1.47
N SER A 153 20.80 3.81 0.16
CA SER A 153 21.96 4.20 -0.66
C SER A 153 22.55 5.52 -0.19
N THR A 154 21.73 6.56 0.02
CA THR A 154 22.22 7.85 0.53
C THR A 154 22.77 7.75 1.96
N SER A 155 22.19 6.88 2.79
CA SER A 155 22.69 6.62 4.14
C SER A 155 24.04 5.91 4.10
N VAL A 156 24.18 4.85 3.30
CA VAL A 156 25.45 4.13 3.10
C VAL A 156 26.51 5.09 2.56
N ASP A 157 26.18 5.88 1.54
CA ASP A 157 27.07 6.91 0.99
C ASP A 157 27.45 7.93 2.06
N SER A 158 26.51 8.37 2.90
CA SER A 158 26.80 9.31 3.99
C SER A 158 27.67 8.71 5.09
N THR A 159 27.49 7.43 5.43
CA THR A 159 28.33 6.73 6.42
C THR A 159 29.73 6.46 5.89
N LEU A 160 29.86 6.14 4.60
CA LEU A 160 31.12 5.99 3.90
C LEU A 160 31.82 7.35 3.78
N LEU A 161 31.09 8.41 3.42
CA LEU A 161 31.62 9.76 3.37
C LEU A 161 32.10 10.19 4.75
N ARG A 162 31.33 9.90 5.81
CA ARG A 162 31.68 10.25 7.18
C ARG A 162 32.84 9.41 7.71
N SER A 163 32.99 8.15 7.30
CA SER A 163 34.15 7.33 7.62
C SER A 163 35.39 7.83 6.89
N THR A 164 35.26 8.26 5.63
CA THR A 164 36.35 8.90 4.89
C THR A 164 36.67 10.28 5.42
N GLU A 165 35.69 11.08 5.86
CA GLU A 165 35.91 12.36 6.51
C GLU A 165 36.59 12.18 7.86
N LEU A 166 36.20 11.19 8.66
CA LEU A 166 36.88 10.87 9.92
C LEU A 166 38.31 10.37 9.69
N ALA A 167 38.53 9.54 8.65
CA ALA A 167 39.86 9.10 8.26
C ALA A 167 40.72 10.29 7.77
N ILE A 168 40.17 11.13 6.88
CA ILE A 168 40.83 12.36 6.40
C ILE A 168 41.09 13.31 7.56
N VAL A 169 40.14 13.53 8.47
CA VAL A 169 40.33 14.37 9.66
C VAL A 169 41.40 13.77 10.56
N GLN A 170 41.43 12.46 10.80
CA GLN A 170 42.54 11.82 11.53
C GLN A 170 43.89 12.06 10.83
N THR A 171 43.97 11.84 9.52
CA THR A 171 45.21 12.08 8.75
C THR A 171 45.60 13.56 8.70
N TYR A 172 44.63 14.46 8.63
CA TYR A 172 44.85 15.91 8.69
C TYR A 172 45.22 16.37 10.09
N GLN A 173 44.68 15.76 11.14
CA GLN A 173 44.96 16.08 12.53
C GLN A 173 46.36 15.57 12.93
N GLU A 174 46.81 14.46 12.34
CA GLU A 174 48.23 14.05 12.33
C GLU A 174 49.13 15.03 11.55
N MET A 175 48.64 15.67 10.49
CA MET A 175 49.37 16.73 9.76
C MET A 175 49.30 18.13 10.43
N LEU A 176 48.26 18.42 11.22
CA LEU A 176 47.94 19.75 11.77
C LEU A 176 48.53 20.03 13.16
N ASP A 177 49.29 19.09 13.72
CA ASP A 177 50.35 19.43 14.69
C ASP A 177 51.38 20.44 14.09
N GLY A 178 51.27 20.76 12.80
CA GLY A 178 51.90 21.89 12.12
C GLY A 178 50.93 22.95 11.55
N GLY A 179 49.95 23.44 12.30
CA GLY A 179 49.42 24.81 12.15
C GLY A 179 48.39 25.13 11.03
N ARG A 180 47.23 25.64 11.49
CA ARG A 180 46.27 26.56 10.83
C ARG A 180 45.42 26.01 9.67
N ALA A 181 44.31 25.33 10.00
CA ALA A 181 43.24 24.98 9.05
C ALA A 181 41.82 25.03 9.65
N SER A 182 41.39 26.20 10.15
CA SER A 182 40.02 26.36 10.69
C SER A 182 38.96 26.76 9.66
N LEU A 183 39.35 27.32 8.51
CA LEU A 183 38.39 27.93 7.57
C LEU A 183 37.77 26.94 6.57
N SER A 184 38.47 25.85 6.25
CA SER A 184 38.04 24.86 5.24
C SER A 184 36.93 23.93 5.74
N LEU A 185 36.81 23.76 7.06
CA LEU A 185 35.89 22.82 7.69
C LEU A 185 34.43 23.34 7.70
N GLU A 186 34.25 24.67 7.82
CA GLU A 186 32.92 25.30 7.78
C GLU A 186 32.27 25.27 6.37
N LEU A 187 33.08 25.32 5.31
CA LEU A 187 32.57 25.26 3.93
C LEU A 187 32.11 23.85 3.53
N ILE A 188 32.76 22.80 4.05
CA ILE A 188 32.38 21.40 3.78
C ILE A 188 31.10 21.03 4.55
N THR A 189 30.98 21.46 5.82
CA THR A 189 29.76 21.24 6.62
C THR A 189 28.53 21.96 6.07
N ARG A 190 28.69 23.12 5.42
CA ARG A 190 27.58 23.84 4.77
C ARG A 190 26.99 23.12 3.56
N LYS A 191 27.77 22.25 2.89
CA LYS A 191 27.30 21.50 1.71
C LYS A 191 26.40 20.31 2.09
N SER A 192 26.37 19.94 3.37
CA SER A 192 25.46 18.95 3.97
C SER A 192 24.18 19.59 4.52
N GLN A 193 23.68 20.67 3.90
CA GLN A 193 22.36 21.19 4.23
C GLN A 193 21.31 20.39 3.45
N SER A 194 20.65 19.50 4.18
CA SER A 194 19.60 18.57 3.76
C SER A 194 18.75 19.06 2.59
N LYS A 195 18.90 18.43 1.43
CA LYS A 195 17.88 18.50 0.38
C LYS A 195 16.56 17.97 0.95
N PRO A 196 15.41 18.62 0.67
CA PRO A 196 14.11 18.09 1.07
C PRO A 196 13.93 16.68 0.50
N LEU A 197 13.09 15.87 1.16
CA LEU A 197 12.69 14.52 0.79
C LEU A 197 12.22 14.47 -0.67
N GLN A 198 13.16 14.36 -1.61
CA GLN A 198 12.91 14.38 -3.04
C GLN A 198 12.63 12.93 -3.45
N TRP A 199 11.40 12.64 -3.84
CA TRP A 199 10.95 11.33 -4.35
C TRP A 199 11.52 11.01 -5.75
N ASP A 200 12.57 11.72 -6.17
CA ASP A 200 13.19 11.55 -7.47
C ASP A 200 14.14 10.35 -7.38
N SER A 201 13.61 9.18 -7.73
CA SER A 201 14.32 7.91 -7.69
C SER A 201 15.50 7.92 -8.67
N THR A 202 16.67 7.48 -8.21
CA THR A 202 17.75 7.11 -9.13
C THR A 202 17.30 5.89 -9.97
N PRO A 203 17.63 5.83 -11.27
CA PRO A 203 17.14 4.76 -12.17
C PRO A 203 17.52 3.34 -11.68
N ALA A 204 18.65 3.21 -10.97
CA ALA A 204 19.06 1.95 -10.33
C ALA A 204 18.13 1.51 -9.18
N SER A 205 17.73 2.44 -8.29
CA SER A 205 16.82 2.15 -7.18
C SER A 205 15.42 1.75 -7.64
N THR A 206 14.93 2.39 -8.72
CA THR A 206 13.66 2.04 -9.36
C THR A 206 13.73 0.65 -9.99
N GLY A 207 14.85 0.29 -10.64
CA GLY A 207 15.02 -1.03 -11.23
C GLY A 207 14.92 -2.16 -10.19
N ILE A 208 15.58 -2.01 -9.04
CA ILE A 208 15.53 -2.99 -7.95
C ILE A 208 14.12 -3.07 -7.34
N ALA A 209 13.46 -1.91 -7.15
CA ALA A 209 12.10 -1.87 -6.64
C ALA A 209 11.10 -2.56 -7.58
N VAL A 210 11.23 -2.34 -8.90
CA VAL A 210 10.40 -3.00 -9.91
C VAL A 210 10.62 -4.51 -9.90
N ALA A 211 11.87 -4.98 -9.82
CA ALA A 211 12.17 -6.40 -9.73
C ALA A 211 11.52 -7.07 -8.51
N ALA A 212 11.66 -6.47 -7.33
CA ALA A 212 11.06 -6.99 -6.09
C ALA A 212 9.53 -7.07 -6.17
N VAL A 213 8.89 -6.09 -6.81
CA VAL A 213 7.44 -6.07 -6.99
C VAL A 213 7.01 -7.09 -8.05
N ILE A 214 7.74 -7.26 -9.14
CA ILE A 214 7.46 -8.33 -10.12
C ILE A 214 7.54 -9.71 -9.45
N THR A 215 8.52 -9.95 -8.58
CA THR A 215 8.60 -11.20 -7.81
C THR A 215 7.36 -11.39 -6.92
N GLN A 216 6.87 -10.34 -6.25
CA GLN A 216 5.61 -10.41 -5.49
C GLN A 216 4.41 -10.73 -6.37
N CYS A 217 4.34 -10.14 -7.56
CA CYS A 217 3.28 -10.39 -8.53
C CYS A 217 3.25 -11.86 -8.96
N ILE A 218 4.42 -12.43 -9.26
CA ILE A 218 4.55 -13.83 -9.67
C ILE A 218 4.14 -14.77 -8.53
N LEU A 219 4.55 -14.47 -7.29
CA LEU A 219 4.15 -15.26 -6.12
C LEU A 219 2.64 -15.21 -5.85
N LEU A 220 2.00 -14.05 -6.04
CA LEU A 220 0.55 -13.91 -5.92
C LEU A 220 -0.20 -14.68 -7.01
N LEU A 221 0.28 -14.61 -8.25
CA LEU A 221 -0.30 -15.40 -9.34
C LEU A 221 -0.15 -16.90 -9.08
N TRP A 222 1.01 -17.32 -8.56
CA TRP A 222 1.23 -18.71 -8.15
C TRP A 222 0.21 -19.15 -7.09
N GLU A 223 0.01 -18.35 -6.04
CA GLU A 223 -0.98 -18.62 -4.99
C GLU A 223 -2.39 -18.77 -5.58
N GLN A 224 -2.78 -17.87 -6.49
CA GLN A 224 -4.09 -17.91 -7.16
C GLN A 224 -4.29 -19.13 -8.08
N PHE A 225 -3.23 -19.62 -8.73
CA PHE A 225 -3.29 -20.84 -9.54
C PHE A 225 -3.39 -22.11 -8.69
N GLU A 226 -2.66 -22.16 -7.57
CA GLU A 226 -2.66 -23.31 -6.65
C GLU A 226 -4.03 -23.50 -5.98
N ASP A 227 -4.73 -22.41 -5.67
CA ASP A 227 -6.09 -22.45 -5.11
C ASP A 227 -7.14 -22.97 -6.11
N THR A 228 -6.98 -22.72 -7.42
CA THR A 228 -7.90 -23.23 -8.45
C THR A 228 -7.81 -24.73 -8.71
N ASP A 229 -6.65 -25.36 -8.49
CA ASP A 229 -6.40 -26.75 -8.90
C ASP A 229 -6.68 -27.80 -7.80
N HIS A 230 -6.87 -27.41 -6.53
CA HIS A 230 -6.97 -28.36 -5.41
C HIS A 230 -8.14 -28.10 -4.46
N HIS A 231 -9.33 -28.58 -4.83
CA HIS A 231 -10.50 -28.75 -3.93
C HIS A 231 -10.33 -29.79 -2.80
N SER A 232 -9.11 -30.25 -2.49
CA SER A 232 -8.83 -31.26 -1.45
C SER A 232 -8.20 -30.65 -0.20
N TYR A 233 -9.05 -30.09 0.65
CA TYR A 233 -9.09 -30.13 2.13
C TYR A 233 -7.81 -30.16 3.02
N HIS A 234 -6.62 -29.87 2.49
CA HIS A 234 -5.37 -29.73 3.27
C HIS A 234 -4.49 -28.58 2.74
N ALA A 235 -5.10 -27.45 2.36
CA ALA A 235 -4.44 -26.29 1.76
C ALA A 235 -3.80 -25.31 2.77
N HIS A 236 -3.43 -25.76 3.98
CA HIS A 236 -3.11 -24.80 5.05
C HIS A 236 -1.70 -24.21 5.04
N GLN A 237 -0.88 -24.47 4.04
CA GLN A 237 0.43 -23.82 3.87
C GLN A 237 0.82 -23.77 2.38
N SER A 238 0.16 -22.94 1.56
CA SER A 238 0.71 -22.61 0.25
C SER A 238 2.10 -22.01 0.44
N MET A 239 3.13 -22.68 -0.08
CA MET A 239 4.52 -22.24 0.03
C MET A 239 4.68 -20.84 -0.56
N ALA A 240 3.89 -20.51 -1.58
CA ALA A 240 3.84 -19.18 -2.19
C ALA A 240 3.43 -18.09 -1.18
N GLY A 241 2.37 -18.32 -0.40
CA GLY A 241 1.94 -17.40 0.66
C GLY A 241 3.01 -17.18 1.73
N LEU A 242 3.73 -18.24 2.13
CA LEU A 242 4.82 -18.15 3.11
C LEU A 242 6.03 -17.37 2.55
N PHE A 243 6.41 -17.60 1.29
CA PHE A 243 7.45 -16.81 0.63
C PHE A 243 7.06 -15.33 0.51
N LEU A 244 5.79 -15.04 0.21
CA LEU A 244 5.27 -13.67 0.12
C LEU A 244 5.34 -12.96 1.47
N ILE A 245 4.96 -13.64 2.56
CA ILE A 245 5.09 -13.15 3.93
C ILE A 245 6.57 -12.85 4.27
N GLY A 246 7.47 -13.80 3.99
CA GLY A 246 8.90 -13.64 4.24
C GLY A 246 9.50 -12.43 3.51
N LEU A 247 9.15 -12.27 2.22
CA LEU A 247 9.60 -11.15 1.42
C LEU A 247 9.07 -9.80 1.96
N ARG A 248 7.80 -9.73 2.40
CA ARG A 248 7.24 -8.51 3.00
C ARG A 248 7.91 -8.15 4.32
N VAL A 249 8.22 -9.12 5.17
CA VAL A 249 8.96 -8.88 6.42
C VAL A 249 10.37 -8.38 6.14
N CYS A 250 11.06 -8.94 5.14
CA CYS A 250 12.38 -8.47 4.72
C CYS A 250 12.35 -7.01 4.25
N LEU A 251 11.41 -6.65 3.38
CA LEU A 251 11.23 -5.26 2.93
C LEU A 251 10.91 -4.31 4.08
N ALA A 252 10.09 -4.74 5.04
CA ALA A 252 9.78 -3.96 6.24
C ALA A 252 11.03 -3.70 7.09
N MET A 253 11.89 -4.71 7.27
CA MET A 253 13.15 -4.58 8.02
C MET A 253 14.16 -3.66 7.33
N LEU A 254 14.25 -3.71 5.99
CA LEU A 254 15.10 -2.80 5.22
C LEU A 254 14.63 -1.35 5.36
N LEU A 255 13.33 -1.11 5.28
CA LEU A 255 12.74 0.20 5.51
C LEU A 255 12.90 0.67 6.97
N ALA A 256 12.77 -0.24 7.94
CA ALA A 256 13.00 0.07 9.35
C ALA A 256 14.41 0.60 9.59
N SER A 257 15.39 -0.12 9.01
CA SER A 257 16.81 0.18 9.15
C SER A 257 17.15 1.53 8.53
N SER A 258 16.62 1.83 7.34
CA SER A 258 16.84 3.12 6.68
C SER A 258 16.19 4.28 7.44
N LEU A 259 14.96 4.12 7.94
CA LEU A 259 14.28 5.14 8.75
C LEU A 259 14.97 5.37 10.09
N TYR A 260 15.46 4.31 10.74
CA TYR A 260 16.17 4.42 12.01
C TYR A 260 17.47 5.24 11.86
N GLN A 261 18.22 5.01 10.78
CA GLN A 261 19.42 5.80 10.48
C GLN A 261 19.08 7.28 10.24
N ILE A 262 17.98 7.59 9.56
CA ILE A 262 17.54 8.98 9.34
C ILE A 262 17.14 9.64 10.68
N ILE A 263 16.34 8.95 11.49
CA ILE A 263 15.84 9.46 12.78
C ILE A 263 16.99 9.75 13.75
N THR A 264 18.04 8.94 13.73
CA THR A 264 19.21 9.09 14.62
C THR A 264 20.17 10.20 14.19
N VAL A 265 20.27 10.49 12.89
CA VAL A 265 21.14 11.55 12.35
C VAL A 265 20.46 12.93 12.37
N GLU A 266 19.13 12.99 12.33
CA GLU A 266 18.40 14.26 12.24
C GLU A 266 18.44 15.05 13.56
N ARG A 267 18.99 16.28 13.51
CA ARG A 267 19.20 17.15 14.69
C ARG A 267 17.95 17.92 15.12
N SER A 268 16.96 18.09 14.25
CA SER A 268 15.73 18.83 14.56
C SER A 268 14.64 17.89 15.12
N ALA A 269 14.22 18.13 16.36
CA ALA A 269 13.13 17.38 16.99
C ALA A 269 11.84 17.38 16.13
N LEU A 270 11.55 18.51 15.48
CA LEU A 270 10.36 18.69 14.65
C LEU A 270 10.40 17.87 13.34
N LYS A 271 11.58 17.62 12.75
CA LYS A 271 11.71 16.70 11.61
C LYS A 271 11.71 15.25 12.07
N ARG A 272 12.30 14.96 13.22
CA ARG A 272 12.30 13.63 13.83
C ARG A 272 10.88 13.11 14.10
N ASP A 273 9.99 13.96 14.61
CA ASP A 273 8.59 13.61 14.84
C ASP A 273 7.81 13.33 13.55
N PHE A 274 8.19 14.00 12.46
CA PHE A 274 7.66 13.70 11.13
C PHE A 274 8.13 12.31 10.65
N TYR A 275 9.42 12.00 10.75
CA TYR A 275 9.94 10.69 10.36
C TYR A 275 9.37 9.56 11.20
N LEU A 276 9.14 9.78 12.50
CA LEU A 276 8.46 8.81 13.36
C LEU A 276 7.00 8.58 12.95
N SER A 277 6.27 9.65 12.61
CA SER A 277 4.87 9.53 12.14
C SER A 277 4.78 8.86 10.77
N PHE A 278 5.72 9.19 9.88
CA PHE A 278 5.89 8.54 8.59
C PHE A 278 6.22 7.05 8.74
N ALA A 279 7.15 6.71 9.64
CA ALA A 279 7.53 5.34 9.95
C ALA A 279 6.32 4.51 10.41
N LYS A 280 5.49 5.05 11.32
CA LYS A 280 4.26 4.39 11.78
C LYS A 280 3.33 4.04 10.60
N GLY A 281 3.13 4.96 9.66
CA GLY A 281 2.32 4.72 8.46
C GLY A 281 2.88 3.60 7.59
N CYS A 282 4.18 3.62 7.32
CA CYS A 282 4.81 2.60 6.49
C CYS A 282 4.87 1.22 7.16
N PHE A 283 5.19 1.15 8.46
CA PHE A 283 5.15 -0.10 9.21
C PHE A 283 3.76 -0.71 9.22
N LEU A 284 2.74 0.13 9.42
CA LEU A 284 1.35 -0.31 9.35
C LEU A 284 1.03 -0.91 7.97
N TRP A 285 1.51 -0.30 6.88
CA TRP A 285 1.29 -0.82 5.52
C TRP A 285 2.00 -2.17 5.26
N PHE A 286 3.29 -2.28 5.57
CA PHE A 286 4.06 -3.48 5.24
C PHE A 286 3.77 -4.65 6.17
N LEU A 287 3.64 -4.39 7.46
CA LEU A 287 3.49 -5.42 8.49
C LEU A 287 2.04 -5.84 8.72
N CYS A 288 1.04 -5.13 8.16
CA CYS A 288 -0.36 -5.52 8.32
C CYS A 288 -0.63 -6.94 7.83
N HIS A 289 -0.17 -7.28 6.63
CA HIS A 289 -0.42 -8.56 6.01
C HIS A 289 0.12 -9.74 6.83
N PRO A 290 1.43 -9.80 7.18
CA PRO A 290 1.95 -10.91 7.99
C PRO A 290 1.31 -10.98 9.38
N VAL A 291 1.05 -9.83 10.02
CA VAL A 291 0.43 -9.81 11.35
C VAL A 291 -0.99 -10.36 11.29
N ILE A 292 -1.79 -9.96 10.31
CA ILE A 292 -3.18 -10.40 10.18
C ILE A 292 -3.27 -11.88 9.81
N VAL A 293 -2.37 -12.40 8.97
CA VAL A 293 -2.31 -13.84 8.68
C VAL A 293 -1.96 -14.64 9.94
N ILE A 294 -1.04 -14.16 10.78
CA ILE A 294 -0.74 -14.84 12.05
C ILE A 294 -1.94 -14.79 13.00
N VAL A 295 -2.62 -13.64 13.09
CA VAL A 295 -3.82 -13.47 13.93
C VAL A 295 -4.99 -14.33 13.43
N SER A 296 -5.13 -14.52 12.12
CA SER A 296 -6.21 -15.34 11.55
C SER A 296 -6.11 -16.82 11.97
N VAL A 297 -4.93 -17.28 12.43
CA VAL A 297 -4.74 -18.64 12.94
C VAL A 297 -5.59 -18.96 14.16
N ILE A 298 -6.03 -17.94 14.90
CA ILE A 298 -6.90 -18.09 16.07
C ILE A 298 -8.34 -18.41 15.65
N PHE A 299 -8.74 -18.06 14.43
CA PHE A 299 -10.11 -18.21 13.93
C PHE A 299 -10.31 -19.52 13.16
N ASN A 300 -11.57 -19.95 13.04
CA ASN A 300 -11.95 -21.12 12.25
C ASN A 300 -11.60 -20.93 10.77
N GLU A 301 -11.25 -22.01 10.07
CA GLU A 301 -10.79 -22.03 8.68
C GLU A 301 -11.66 -21.20 7.72
N TYR A 302 -12.98 -21.42 7.76
CA TYR A 302 -13.97 -20.70 6.94
C TYR A 302 -14.06 -19.18 7.19
N GLN A 303 -13.50 -18.65 8.29
CA GLN A 303 -13.50 -17.20 8.56
C GLN A 303 -12.15 -16.55 8.26
N ARG A 304 -11.09 -17.34 8.02
CA ARG A 304 -9.73 -16.82 7.93
C ARG A 304 -9.56 -15.89 6.74
N GLU A 305 -9.99 -16.32 5.57
CA GLU A 305 -9.87 -15.55 4.34
C GLU A 305 -10.60 -14.21 4.46
N LYS A 306 -11.85 -14.23 4.95
CA LYS A 306 -12.62 -13.02 5.24
C LYS A 306 -11.90 -12.06 6.19
N ILE A 307 -11.37 -12.58 7.30
CA ILE A 307 -10.67 -11.76 8.30
C ILE A 307 -9.38 -11.17 7.71
N ILE A 308 -8.65 -11.95 6.91
CA ILE A 308 -7.44 -11.50 6.22
C ILE A 308 -7.80 -10.38 5.24
N THR A 309 -8.77 -10.59 4.36
CA THR A 309 -9.19 -9.60 3.35
C THR A 309 -9.69 -8.31 3.98
N ILE A 310 -10.63 -8.39 4.93
CA ILE A 310 -11.17 -7.22 5.64
C ILE A 310 -10.06 -6.48 6.38
N GLY A 311 -9.25 -7.21 7.16
CA GLY A 311 -8.20 -6.62 7.97
C GLY A 311 -7.12 -5.94 7.13
N VAL A 312 -6.67 -6.56 6.05
CA VAL A 312 -5.63 -6.02 5.17
C VAL A 312 -6.14 -4.76 4.49
N ILE A 313 -7.36 -4.77 3.93
CA ILE A 313 -7.95 -3.59 3.27
C ILE A 313 -8.08 -2.44 4.27
N LEU A 314 -8.60 -2.68 5.48
CA LEU A 314 -8.75 -1.64 6.49
C LEU A 314 -7.40 -1.06 6.90
N CYS A 315 -6.42 -1.92 7.20
CA CYS A 315 -5.11 -1.48 7.65
C CYS A 315 -4.36 -0.68 6.58
N GLN A 316 -4.46 -1.11 5.32
CA GLN A 316 -3.97 -0.38 4.16
C GLN A 316 -4.63 1.01 4.03
N SER A 317 -5.96 1.06 4.09
CA SER A 317 -6.73 2.31 4.02
C SER A 317 -6.32 3.30 5.11
N ILE A 318 -6.16 2.83 6.35
CA ILE A 318 -5.74 3.65 7.49
C ILE A 318 -4.33 4.20 7.27
N SER A 319 -3.40 3.37 6.82
CA SER A 319 -2.03 3.80 6.55
C SER A 319 -1.97 4.91 5.49
N VAL A 320 -2.72 4.78 4.39
CA VAL A 320 -2.78 5.82 3.34
C VAL A 320 -3.38 7.11 3.90
N VAL A 321 -4.42 7.05 4.72
CA VAL A 321 -5.02 8.24 5.37
C VAL A 321 -4.04 8.93 6.32
N VAL A 322 -3.27 8.17 7.11
CA VAL A 322 -2.24 8.72 8.01
C VAL A 322 -1.17 9.46 7.20
N LEU A 323 -0.69 8.85 6.12
CA LEU A 323 0.31 9.47 5.25
C LEU A 323 -0.24 10.69 4.52
N TYR A 324 -1.47 10.61 4.04
CA TYR A 324 -2.16 11.71 3.39
C TYR A 324 -2.29 12.94 4.31
N ARG A 325 -2.72 12.73 5.56
CA ARG A 325 -2.77 13.80 6.59
C ARG A 325 -1.39 14.37 6.89
N LEU A 326 -0.37 13.50 6.99
CA LEU A 326 1.00 13.91 7.27
C LEU A 326 1.54 14.86 6.19
N PHE A 327 1.35 14.52 4.91
CA PHE A 327 1.82 15.37 3.80
C PHE A 327 1.01 16.66 3.65
N LEU A 328 -0.32 16.63 3.85
CA LEU A 328 -1.15 17.83 3.81
C LEU A 328 -0.81 18.83 4.92
N SER A 329 -0.58 18.36 6.15
CA SER A 329 -0.23 19.25 7.27
C SER A 329 1.08 20.01 7.02
N ARG A 330 2.04 19.35 6.35
CA ARG A 330 3.36 19.93 6.09
C ARG A 330 3.39 20.82 4.86
N SER A 331 2.62 20.53 3.81
CA SER A 331 2.49 21.49 2.70
C SER A 331 1.99 22.84 3.19
N LEU A 332 1.07 22.84 4.17
CA LEU A 332 0.54 24.05 4.82
C LEU A 332 1.61 24.74 5.70
N TYR A 333 2.41 23.97 6.44
CA TYR A 333 3.52 24.54 7.23
C TYR A 333 4.60 25.22 6.36
N TRP A 334 4.96 24.61 5.22
CA TRP A 334 5.91 25.19 4.27
C TRP A 334 5.38 26.48 3.64
N GLU A 335 4.07 26.60 3.44
CA GLU A 335 3.39 27.84 3.01
C GLU A 335 3.53 28.95 4.07
N VAL A 336 3.24 28.66 5.33
CA VAL A 336 3.39 29.66 6.41
C VAL A 336 4.85 30.07 6.60
N SER A 337 5.77 29.10 6.48
CA SER A 337 7.21 29.36 6.63
C SER A 337 7.76 30.18 5.46
N SER A 338 7.35 29.91 4.22
CA SER A 338 7.79 30.70 3.06
C SER A 338 7.26 32.13 3.13
N LEU A 339 6.01 32.32 3.56
CA LEU A 339 5.44 33.66 3.79
C LEU A 339 6.18 34.44 4.87
N SER A 340 6.56 33.79 5.98
CA SER A 340 7.35 34.44 7.04
C SER A 340 8.75 34.85 6.58
N SER A 341 9.39 34.06 5.70
CA SER A 341 10.72 34.36 5.15
C SER A 341 10.75 35.55 4.19
N VAL A 342 9.59 35.92 3.60
CA VAL A 342 9.44 37.08 2.73
C VAL A 342 9.21 38.38 3.52
N THR A 343 8.94 38.28 4.83
CA THR A 343 8.58 39.46 5.66
C THR A 343 9.77 40.05 6.43
N LEU A 344 11.00 39.56 6.26
CA LEU A 344 12.18 40.23 6.80
C LEU A 344 12.51 41.44 5.92
N PRO A 345 12.29 42.69 6.39
CA PRO A 345 12.74 43.86 5.65
C PRO A 345 14.26 43.82 5.69
N LEU A 346 14.89 43.67 4.53
CA LEU A 346 16.30 44.01 4.37
C LEU A 346 16.41 45.48 4.78
N THR A 347 16.96 45.74 5.97
CA THR A 347 17.40 47.06 6.38
C THR A 347 18.31 47.59 5.28
N MET A 348 17.79 48.49 4.44
CA MET A 348 18.60 49.20 3.46
C MET A 348 19.72 49.89 4.23
N SER A 349 20.98 49.54 3.95
CA SER A 349 22.10 50.30 4.48
C SER A 349 21.96 51.71 3.92
N SER A 350 21.66 52.67 4.80
CA SER A 350 21.65 54.08 4.42
C SER A 350 23.08 54.44 4.00
N GLY A 351 23.27 54.73 2.72
CA GLY A 351 24.56 55.07 2.14
C GLY A 351 25.29 56.13 2.96
N GLN A 352 26.45 55.76 3.49
CA GLN A 352 27.42 56.71 3.99
C GLN A 352 27.90 57.56 2.82
N LYS A 353 27.47 58.83 2.83
CA LYS A 353 27.87 59.88 1.90
C LYS A 353 29.39 59.93 1.75
N SER A 354 29.90 59.61 0.56
CA SER A 354 31.23 60.05 0.16
C SER A 354 31.21 61.57 0.00
N ARG A 355 31.95 62.26 0.87
CA ARG A 355 32.22 63.69 0.75
C ARG A 355 33.49 63.83 -0.09
N TYR A 356 33.33 64.20 -1.35
CA TYR A 356 34.35 64.86 -2.15
C TYR A 356 33.78 66.20 -2.57
N TYR A 357 34.43 67.30 -2.17
CA TYR A 357 34.85 68.41 -3.05
C TYR A 357 35.53 69.52 -2.23
N SER A 358 36.69 69.92 -2.76
CA SER A 358 37.45 71.18 -2.61
C SER A 358 38.09 71.56 -1.28
#